data_AF-Q7P3S2-F1
#
_entry.id   AF-Q7P3S2-F1
#
_cell.length_a   1.000
_cell.length_b   1.000
_cell.length_c   1.000
_cell.angle_alpha   90.00
_cell.angle_beta   90.00
_cell.angle_gamma   90.00
#
_symmetry.space_group_name_H-M   'P 1'
#
loop_
_entity.id
_entity.type
_entity.pdbx_description
1 polymer ?
#
loop_
_entity_poly.entity_id
_entity_poly.type
_entity_poly.pdbx_seq_one_letter_code
_entity_poly.pdbx_strand_id
1 'polypeptide(L)' 'MITGDHKITARTIAKNIGIFKDGDIAIDGVELEKMSDEELENTVEKISVYARSFSRT' A
#
# COMPACT_ATOMS: atom_id res chain seq x y z
N MET A 1 -0.21 7.10 2.49
CA MET A 1 1.25 7.06 2.76
C MET A 1 1.95 6.37 1.60
N ILE A 2 3.08 6.89 1.15
CA ILE A 2 3.95 6.23 0.15
C ILE A 2 5.32 6.07 0.80
N THR A 3 5.90 4.86 0.80
CA THR A 3 7.19 4.58 1.44
C THR A 3 8.01 3.55 0.67
N GLY A 4 9.33 3.54 0.85
CA GLY A 4 10.25 2.52 0.36
C GLY A 4 10.39 1.30 1.29
N ASP A 5 9.67 1.27 2.41
CA ASP A 5 9.69 0.12 3.31
C ASP A 5 8.97 -1.10 2.71
N HIS A 6 9.27 -2.29 3.25
CA HIS A 6 8.44 -3.46 3.01
C HIS A 6 6.99 -3.21 3.47
N LYS A 7 6.03 -3.74 2.70
CA LYS A 7 4.59 -3.57 2.93
C LYS A 7 4.13 -3.82 4.37
N ILE A 8 4.67 -4.85 5.02
CA ILE A 8 4.33 -5.20 6.41
C ILE A 8 4.80 -4.11 7.38
N THR A 9 6.03 -3.62 7.20
CA THR A 9 6.60 -2.54 8.00
C THR A 9 5.83 -1.25 7.78
N ALA A 10 5.61 -0.89 6.51
CA ALA A 10 4.84 0.28 6.11
C ALA A 10 3.44 0.30 6.72
N ARG A 11 2.71 -0.84 6.65
CA ARG A 11 1.38 -0.99 7.25
C ARG A 11 1.42 -0.83 8.77
N THR A 12 2.41 -1.42 9.42
CA THR A 12 2.54 -1.35 10.89
C THR A 12 2.78 0.09 11.34
N ILE A 13 3.71 0.80 10.68
CA ILE A 13 3.98 2.20 10.95
C ILE A 13 2.73 3.05 10.69
N ALA A 14 2.08 2.86 9.54
CA ALA A 14 0.87 3.59 9.17
C ALA A 14 -0.28 3.38 10.16
N LYS A 15 -0.44 2.17 10.72
CA LYS A 15 -1.44 1.89 11.77
C LYS A 15 -1.11 2.62 13.08
N ASN A 16 0.16 2.62 13.48
CA ASN A 16 0.60 3.28 14.71
C ASN A 16 0.40 4.81 14.68
N ILE A 17 0.52 5.43 13.51
CA ILE A 17 0.33 6.89 13.33
C ILE A 17 -1.08 7.27 12.87
N GLY A 18 -2.01 6.31 12.78
CA GLY A 18 -3.42 6.55 12.46
C GLY A 18 -3.73 6.78 10.98
N ILE A 19 -2.78 6.54 10.07
CA ILE A 19 -2.99 6.60 8.62
C ILE A 19 -3.73 5.35 8.12
N PHE A 20 -3.39 4.18 8.65
CA PHE A 20 -4.01 2.91 8.26
C PHE A 20 -5.05 2.49 9.31
N LYS A 21 -6.30 2.38 8.88
CA LYS A 21 -7.45 1.99 9.69
C LYS A 21 -7.97 0.62 9.29
N ASP A 22 -8.85 0.06 10.12
CA ASP A 22 -9.49 -1.21 9.79
C ASP A 22 -10.40 -1.02 8.57
N GLY A 23 -10.19 -1.84 7.54
CA GLY A 23 -10.85 -1.70 6.23
C GLY A 23 -9.98 -1.08 5.14
N ASP A 24 -8.86 -0.46 5.52
CA ASP A 24 -7.90 0.08 4.55
C ASP A 24 -7.06 -1.02 3.90
N ILE A 25 -6.50 -0.68 2.75
CA ILE A 25 -5.66 -1.55 1.94
C ILE A 25 -4.25 -0.99 1.91
N ALA A 26 -3.28 -1.88 2.09
CA ALA A 26 -1.86 -1.60 1.86
C ALA A 26 -1.43 -2.46 0.68
N ILE A 27 -0.85 -1.84 -0.33
CA ILE A 27 -0.36 -2.53 -1.52
C ILE A 27 1.13 -2.27 -1.72
N ASP A 28 1.81 -3.15 -2.43
CA ASP A 28 3.13 -2.90 -2.98
C ASP A 28 3.11 -2.58 -4.48
N GLY A 29 4.28 -2.27 -5.03
CA GLY A 29 4.42 -1.95 -6.46
C GLY A 29 4.01 -3.09 -7.39
N VAL A 30 4.27 -4.35 -7.01
CA VAL A 30 3.92 -5.51 -7.85
C VAL A 30 2.41 -5.74 -7.85
N GLU A 31 1.75 -5.50 -6.72
CA GLU A 31 0.29 -5.51 -6.63
C GLU A 31 -0.32 -4.39 -7.47
N LEU A 32 0.21 -3.17 -7.38
CA LEU A 32 -0.26 -2.03 -8.18
C LEU A 32 -0.12 -2.27 -9.68
N GLU A 33 1.01 -2.81 -10.14
CA GLU A 33 1.26 -3.12 -11.56
C GLU A 33 0.34 -4.22 -12.12
N LYS A 34 -0.24 -5.05 -11.25
CA LYS A 34 -1.17 -6.11 -11.64
C LYS A 34 -2.63 -5.66 -11.65
N MET A 35 -2.94 -4.50 -11.08
CA MET A 35 -4.30 -3.96 -11.08
C MET A 35 -4.61 -3.36 -12.44
N SER A 36 -5.79 -3.68 -12.96
CA SER A 36 -6.37 -2.91 -14.07
C SER A 36 -6.78 -1.51 -13.61
N ASP A 37 -6.97 -0.59 -14.55
CA ASP A 37 -7.45 0.76 -14.26
C ASP A 37 -8.80 0.74 -13.52
N GLU A 38 -9.71 -0.15 -13.91
CA GLU A 38 -11.02 -0.32 -13.26
C GLU A 38 -10.88 -0.83 -11.80
N GLU A 39 -10.00 -1.80 -11.54
CA GLU A 39 -9.74 -2.28 -10.18
C GLU A 39 -9.10 -1.20 -9.32
N LEU A 40 -8.18 -0.42 -9.90
CA LEU A 40 -7.54 0.69 -9.22
C LEU A 40 -8.57 1.77 -8.88
N GLU A 41 -9.39 2.21 -9.84
CA GLU A 41 -10.46 3.21 -9.60
C GLU A 41 -11.41 2.77 -8.49
N ASN A 42 -11.81 1.50 -8.47
CA ASN A 42 -12.73 0.96 -7.46
C ASN A 42 -12.13 0.82 -6.06
N THR A 43 -10.80 0.81 -5.93
CA THR A 43 -10.11 0.51 -4.67
C THR A 43 -9.23 1.64 -4.16
N VAL A 44 -8.90 2.63 -4.99
CA VAL A 44 -7.97 3.74 -4.68
C VAL A 44 -8.36 4.48 -3.41
N GLU A 45 -9.66 4.72 -3.17
CA GLU A 45 -10.15 5.40 -1.97
C GLU A 45 -9.88 4.62 -0.68
N LYS A 46 -9.70 3.31 -0.78
CA LYS A 46 -9.39 2.42 0.36
C LYS A 46 -7.89 2.18 0.52
N ILE A 47 -7.06 2.60 -0.44
CA ILE A 47 -5.61 2.37 -0.35
C ILE A 47 -4.96 3.48 0.48
N SER A 48 -4.60 3.14 1.71
CA SER A 48 -3.94 4.08 2.63
C SER A 48 -2.41 3.99 2.59
N VAL A 49 -1.85 2.90 2.05
CA VAL A 49 -0.39 2.66 2.00
C VAL A 49 0.04 2.09 0.66
N TYR A 50 0.97 2.77 0.01
CA TYR A 50 1.73 2.28 -1.14
C TYR A 50 3.17 2.02 -0.70
N ALA A 51 3.57 0.75 -0.66
CA ALA A 51 4.89 0.32 -0.24
C ALA A 51 5.75 -0.04 -1.46
N ARG A 52 7.01 0.38 -1.46
CA ARG A 52 7.94 0.08 -2.55
C ARG A 52 9.15 -0.64 -1.98
N SER A 53 9.03 -1.96 -1.84
CA SER A 53 10.17 -2.80 -1.47
C SER A 53 11.18 -2.83 -2.62
N PHE A 54 12.30 -2.11 -2.48
CA PHE A 54 13.46 -2.38 -3.31
C PHE A 54 13.95 -3.80 -3.00
N SER A 55 13.64 -4.76 -3.89
CA SER A 55 14.44 -5.98 -3.93
C SER A 55 15.83 -5.57 -4.39
N ARG A 56 16.80 -5.57 -3.48
CA ARG A 56 18.21 -5.43 -3.85
C ARG A 56 18.56 -6.67 -4.66
N THR A 57 18.54 -6.56 -5.99
CA THR A 57 19.37 -7.40 -6.86
C THR A 57 20.84 -7.12 -6.58
#